data_AF-A0A3M6TSC5-F1
#
_entry.id   AF-A0A3M6TSC5-F1
#
_cell.length_a   1.000
_cell.length_b   1.000
_cell.length_c   1.000
_cell.angle_alpha   90.00
_cell.angle_beta   90.00
_cell.angle_gamma   90.00
#
_symmetry.space_group_name_H-M   'P 1'
#
loop_
_entity.id
_entity.type
_entity.pdbx_description
1 polymer ?
#
loop_
_entity_poly.entity_id
_entity_poly.type
_entity_poly.pdbx_seq_one_letter_code
_entity_poly.pdbx_strand_id
1 'polypeptide(L)'
;MGTRVAVVTFSSTAKVVFNLQTNAMADKAEAIRTLDNLDFIAGGTATRLALNKTIEEIVPEARKDSKRALFLITDGRSNIGGDPSADASILRDFQKFEIYAIGVTDSVNEKELRSIASEPFRTHVFLLKDFDDLAKLKQLITAKGNDYSECGIAGDTQLRNDDDENFGSVSGEEAKPGAWPWQAAIYVKGNFRCGGALIKGNWVITVAHCFFYDGAVKPKDVIVRMGEHNRFKEEGAEQNIGAKKVILHPNATRGNLNIGNDLALIRLKHAVKFSPLVRTVCLPEPTDVFYVRPRKTCVVAGWGSSQKVSSDDLAGPPNEVLQQIQMKFVSQRDCRENATNAAAITENVIRRSIDDSWAVIGLSSWGDGCATKGKYGVYTRLKSHLRWIKRKTNRKSSKKNKD
;
A
#
# COMPACT_ATOMS: atom_id res chain seq x y z
N MET A 1 -13.28 28.38 -6.29
CA MET A 1 -12.05 27.69 -6.76
C MET A 1 -12.41 26.88 -7.99
N GLY A 2 -11.82 27.18 -9.15
CA GLY A 2 -12.08 26.44 -10.40
C GLY A 2 -10.92 25.52 -10.77
N THR A 3 -11.24 24.36 -11.34
CA THR A 3 -10.30 23.46 -12.01
C THR A 3 -9.72 24.15 -13.23
N ARG A 4 -8.41 24.03 -13.45
CA ARG A 4 -7.74 24.47 -14.68
C ARG A 4 -7.14 23.25 -15.38
N VAL A 5 -7.10 23.29 -16.70
CA VAL A 5 -6.65 22.17 -17.52
C VAL A 5 -5.61 22.70 -18.49
N ALA A 6 -4.54 21.93 -18.68
CA ALA A 6 -3.58 22.11 -19.76
C ALA A 6 -3.59 20.84 -20.61
N VAL A 7 -3.27 20.97 -21.89
CA VAL A 7 -3.21 19.85 -22.82
C VAL A 7 -1.91 19.91 -23.61
N VAL A 8 -1.20 18.78 -23.61
CA VAL A 8 -0.02 18.54 -24.44
C VAL A 8 -0.34 17.39 -25.38
N THR A 9 -0.15 17.62 -26.68
CA THR A 9 -0.21 16.59 -27.72
C THR A 9 1.20 16.17 -28.09
N PHE A 10 1.42 14.91 -28.42
CA PHE A 10 2.74 14.44 -28.82
C PHE A 10 2.70 13.33 -29.87
N SER A 11 3.76 13.27 -30.68
CA SER A 11 4.14 12.19 -31.58
C SER A 11 5.67 12.09 -31.59
N SER A 12 6.35 12.40 -32.69
CA SER A 12 7.80 12.61 -32.75
C SER A 12 8.24 13.89 -32.03
N THR A 13 7.33 14.84 -31.82
CA THR A 13 7.53 16.08 -31.08
C THR A 13 6.42 16.26 -30.04
N ALA A 14 6.58 17.18 -29.09
CA ALA A 14 5.55 17.51 -28.10
C ALA A 14 5.20 19.00 -28.17
N LYS A 15 3.89 19.31 -28.13
CA LYS A 15 3.36 20.67 -28.26
C LYS A 15 2.30 20.93 -27.21
N VAL A 16 2.39 22.07 -26.53
CA VAL A 16 1.33 22.57 -25.66
C VAL A 16 0.22 23.16 -26.52
N VAL A 17 -1.00 22.67 -26.36
CA VAL A 17 -2.20 23.18 -27.05
C VAL A 17 -2.73 24.39 -26.30
N PHE A 18 -2.96 24.25 -24.99
CA PHE A 18 -3.29 25.33 -24.07
C PHE A 18 -2.75 25.02 -22.67
N ASN A 19 -2.45 26.07 -21.89
CA ASN A 19 -1.80 25.97 -20.58
C ASN A 19 -2.73 26.42 -19.42
N LEU A 20 -2.22 26.41 -18.20
CA LEU A 20 -2.97 26.67 -16.96
C LEU A 20 -3.20 28.17 -16.70
N GLN A 21 -2.37 29.05 -17.23
CA GLN A 21 -2.52 30.50 -17.13
C GLN A 21 -2.37 31.16 -18.50
N THR A 22 -1.26 30.91 -19.17
CA THR A 22 -0.97 31.42 -20.51
C THR A 22 -1.80 30.65 -21.53
N ASN A 23 -2.42 31.34 -22.48
CA ASN A 23 -3.32 30.72 -23.45
C ASN A 23 -4.36 29.78 -22.79
N ALA A 24 -4.79 30.11 -21.57
CA ALA A 24 -5.76 29.32 -20.84
C ALA A 24 -7.14 29.47 -21.46
N MET A 25 -7.90 28.37 -21.48
CA MET A 25 -9.28 28.36 -21.98
C MET A 25 -10.20 29.07 -20.99
N ALA A 26 -11.09 29.93 -21.51
CA ALA A 26 -12.02 30.71 -20.70
C ALA A 26 -13.07 29.81 -20.02
N ASP A 27 -13.52 28.79 -20.74
CA ASP A 27 -14.50 27.83 -20.25
C ASP A 27 -14.35 26.44 -20.86
N LYS A 28 -15.21 25.52 -20.38
CA LYS A 28 -15.26 24.13 -20.83
C LYS A 28 -15.65 24.00 -22.32
N ALA A 29 -16.54 24.86 -22.82
CA ALA A 29 -17.02 24.78 -24.20
C ALA A 29 -15.94 25.22 -25.18
N GLU A 30 -15.15 26.24 -24.85
CA GLU A 30 -13.94 26.61 -25.59
C GLU A 30 -12.91 25.48 -25.59
N ALA A 31 -12.61 24.90 -24.42
CA ALA A 31 -11.66 23.79 -24.34
C ALA A 31 -12.09 22.60 -25.22
N ILE A 32 -13.37 22.21 -25.19
CA ILE A 32 -13.90 21.13 -26.04
C ILE A 32 -13.75 21.47 -27.52
N ARG A 33 -14.17 22.67 -27.94
CA ARG A 33 -14.03 23.10 -29.34
C ARG A 33 -12.58 23.10 -29.81
N THR A 34 -11.64 23.51 -28.96
CA THR A 34 -10.21 23.47 -29.29
C THR A 34 -9.71 22.04 -29.46
N LEU A 35 -10.17 21.10 -28.64
CA LEU A 35 -9.80 19.69 -28.73
C LEU A 35 -10.43 18.98 -29.93
N ASP A 36 -11.69 19.28 -30.26
CA ASP A 36 -12.39 18.70 -31.41
C ASP A 36 -11.76 19.08 -32.76
N ASN A 37 -11.02 20.19 -32.79
CA ASN A 37 -10.32 20.69 -33.98
C ASN A 37 -8.82 20.31 -34.01
N LEU A 38 -8.36 19.41 -33.14
CA LEU A 38 -6.97 18.95 -33.18
C LEU A 38 -6.74 18.00 -34.34
N ASP A 39 -5.78 18.34 -35.19
CA ASP A 39 -5.31 17.43 -36.23
C ASP A 39 -4.55 16.25 -35.62
N PHE A 40 -4.83 15.05 -36.15
CA PHE A 40 -4.04 13.87 -35.82
C PHE A 40 -2.60 14.04 -36.36
N ILE A 41 -1.62 13.98 -35.46
CA ILE A 41 -0.21 14.11 -35.82
C ILE A 41 0.42 12.72 -35.94
N ALA A 42 0.65 12.27 -37.18
CA ALA A 42 1.39 11.05 -37.44
C ALA A 42 2.88 11.19 -37.04
N GLY A 43 3.50 10.10 -36.62
CA GLY A 43 4.91 10.09 -36.23
C GLY A 43 5.25 8.92 -35.30
N GLY A 44 6.42 9.00 -34.66
CA GLY A 44 6.75 8.10 -33.57
C GLY A 44 6.03 8.46 -32.27
N THR A 45 6.44 7.82 -31.19
CA THR A 45 5.89 7.98 -29.85
C THR A 45 6.99 8.50 -28.94
N ALA A 46 7.08 9.81 -28.75
CA ALA A 46 8.11 10.45 -27.92
C ALA A 46 7.55 10.85 -26.54
N THR A 47 7.17 9.84 -25.74
CA THR A 47 6.54 10.05 -24.43
C THR A 47 7.40 10.91 -23.50
N ARG A 48 8.73 10.71 -23.50
CA ARG A 48 9.65 11.52 -22.68
C ARG A 48 9.53 13.01 -22.99
N LEU A 49 9.42 13.39 -24.26
CA LEU A 49 9.31 14.80 -24.66
C LEU A 49 8.02 15.43 -24.15
N ALA A 50 6.91 14.68 -24.11
CA ALA A 50 5.65 15.17 -23.55
C ALA A 50 5.75 15.43 -22.04
N LEU A 51 6.37 14.51 -21.29
CA LEU A 51 6.59 14.67 -19.85
C LEU A 51 7.56 15.82 -19.56
N ASN A 52 8.65 15.92 -20.33
CA ASN A 52 9.61 17.00 -20.20
C ASN A 52 8.98 18.36 -20.52
N LYS A 53 8.17 18.47 -21.59
CA LYS A 53 7.38 19.67 -21.91
C LYS A 53 6.44 20.05 -20.76
N THR A 54 5.87 19.06 -20.08
CA THR A 54 5.04 19.29 -18.89
C THR A 54 5.86 19.92 -17.76
N ILE A 55 7.06 19.41 -17.51
CA ILE A 55 7.98 19.94 -16.50
C ILE A 55 8.39 21.38 -16.82
N GLU A 56 8.71 21.67 -18.08
CA GLU A 56 9.27 22.96 -18.48
C GLU A 56 8.22 24.06 -18.64
N GLU A 57 7.01 23.74 -19.13
CA GLU A 57 6.03 24.77 -19.51
C GLU A 57 4.75 24.74 -18.67
N ILE A 58 4.32 23.56 -18.19
CA ILE A 58 3.05 23.45 -17.46
C ILE A 58 3.25 23.64 -15.94
N VAL A 59 4.29 23.01 -15.38
CA VAL A 59 4.61 23.09 -13.94
C VAL A 59 4.83 24.53 -13.45
N PRO A 60 5.55 25.43 -14.15
CA PRO A 60 5.75 26.80 -13.70
C PRO A 60 4.45 27.60 -13.60
N GLU A 61 3.44 27.25 -14.40
CA GLU A 61 2.13 27.88 -14.39
C GLU A 61 1.16 27.27 -13.36
N ALA A 62 1.52 26.14 -12.76
CA ALA A 62 0.72 25.48 -11.74
C ALA A 62 0.82 26.22 -10.38
N ARG A 63 -0.32 26.32 -9.69
CA ARG A 63 -0.34 26.89 -8.33
C ARG A 63 0.44 25.98 -7.37
N LYS A 64 1.15 26.58 -6.39
CA LYS A 64 2.01 25.84 -5.46
C LYS A 64 1.27 24.79 -4.64
N ASP A 65 0.07 25.13 -4.17
CA ASP A 65 -0.73 24.27 -3.26
C ASP A 65 -1.92 23.61 -3.96
N SER A 66 -1.96 23.59 -5.29
CA SER A 66 -3.02 22.88 -6.02
C SER A 66 -2.77 21.38 -6.01
N LYS A 67 -3.84 20.59 -5.91
CA LYS A 67 -3.79 19.17 -6.31
C LYS A 67 -3.56 19.07 -7.81
N ARG A 68 -2.66 18.18 -8.23
CA ARG A 68 -2.22 18.05 -9.63
C ARG A 68 -2.43 16.62 -10.08
N ALA A 69 -3.22 16.44 -11.14
CA ALA A 69 -3.44 15.15 -11.77
C ALA A 69 -2.99 15.25 -13.24
N LEU A 70 -2.25 14.24 -13.71
CA LEU A 70 -1.84 14.11 -15.10
C LEU A 70 -2.44 12.84 -15.68
N PHE A 71 -3.15 12.96 -16.79
CA PHE A 71 -3.70 11.84 -17.54
C PHE A 71 -2.88 11.66 -18.81
N LEU A 72 -2.06 10.62 -18.85
CA LEU A 72 -1.27 10.25 -20.03
C LEU A 72 -2.02 9.19 -20.82
N ILE A 73 -2.43 9.50 -22.04
CA ILE A 73 -3.08 8.54 -22.94
C ILE A 73 -2.08 8.13 -24.01
N THR A 74 -1.72 6.84 -24.06
CA THR A 74 -0.67 6.31 -24.95
C THR A 74 -0.79 4.79 -25.07
N ASP A 75 -0.09 4.16 -26.00
CA ASP A 75 0.05 2.69 -26.07
C ASP A 75 1.22 2.15 -25.23
N GLY A 76 1.99 3.05 -24.59
CA GLY A 76 3.16 2.70 -23.77
C GLY A 76 4.35 2.21 -24.59
N ARG A 77 4.40 2.50 -25.89
CA ARG A 77 5.48 2.07 -26.77
C ARG A 77 6.33 3.27 -27.20
N SER A 78 6.91 3.98 -26.24
CA SER A 78 7.86 5.06 -26.54
C SER A 78 9.02 4.51 -27.37
N ASN A 79 9.25 5.10 -28.54
CA ASN A 79 10.24 4.63 -29.51
C ASN A 79 11.21 5.73 -29.99
N ILE A 80 10.93 6.99 -29.63
CA ILE A 80 11.78 8.14 -29.94
C ILE A 80 11.96 8.97 -28.66
N GLY A 81 13.07 9.68 -28.56
CA GLY A 81 13.26 10.68 -27.53
C GLY A 81 13.79 10.14 -26.21
N GLY A 82 13.83 8.84 -25.95
CA GLY A 82 14.44 8.22 -24.76
C GLY A 82 13.43 7.69 -23.74
N ASP A 83 13.92 7.22 -22.59
CA ASP A 83 13.10 6.62 -21.52
C ASP A 83 12.30 7.69 -20.75
N PRO A 84 10.96 7.61 -20.70
CA PRO A 84 10.12 8.55 -19.96
C PRO A 84 10.17 8.40 -18.42
N SER A 85 10.73 7.32 -17.89
CA SER A 85 10.65 6.98 -16.45
C SER A 85 11.26 8.04 -15.51
N ALA A 86 12.35 8.70 -15.95
CA ALA A 86 13.03 9.74 -15.17
C ALA A 86 12.16 11.00 -15.03
N ASP A 87 11.65 11.53 -16.14
CA ASP A 87 10.75 12.70 -16.15
C ASP A 87 9.44 12.40 -15.37
N ALA A 88 8.90 11.19 -15.52
CA ALA A 88 7.74 10.76 -14.74
C ALA A 88 8.02 10.78 -13.23
N SER A 89 9.19 10.30 -12.80
CA SER A 89 9.60 10.32 -11.40
C SER A 89 9.74 11.76 -10.86
N ILE A 90 10.30 12.68 -11.66
CA ILE A 90 10.34 14.11 -11.32
C ILE A 90 8.94 14.67 -11.07
N LEU A 91 8.00 14.38 -11.97
CA LEU A 91 6.62 14.85 -11.85
C LEU A 91 5.91 14.28 -10.61
N ARG A 92 6.07 12.99 -10.32
CA ARG A 92 5.45 12.33 -9.16
C ARG A 92 6.07 12.78 -7.84
N ASP A 93 7.38 12.61 -7.69
CA ASP A 93 8.06 12.71 -6.39
C ASP A 93 8.33 14.17 -6.00
N PHE A 94 8.62 15.05 -6.96
CA PHE A 94 9.02 16.43 -6.68
C PHE A 94 7.92 17.45 -7.02
N GLN A 95 7.20 17.24 -8.13
CA GLN A 95 6.12 18.15 -8.54
C GLN A 95 4.74 17.76 -8.03
N LYS A 96 4.66 16.65 -7.28
CA LYS A 96 3.45 16.14 -6.61
C LYS A 96 2.27 15.91 -7.56
N PHE A 97 2.57 15.44 -8.77
CA PHE A 97 1.55 14.96 -9.69
C PHE A 97 1.10 13.55 -9.33
N GLU A 98 -0.20 13.34 -9.35
CA GLU A 98 -0.82 12.02 -9.42
C GLU A 98 -0.97 11.64 -10.90
N ILE A 99 -0.20 10.66 -11.38
CA ILE A 99 -0.15 10.30 -12.80
C ILE A 99 -1.01 9.07 -13.06
N TYR A 100 -1.97 9.23 -13.97
CA TYR A 100 -2.82 8.18 -14.51
C TYR A 100 -2.38 7.86 -15.94
N ALA A 101 -1.82 6.67 -16.16
CA ALA A 101 -1.46 6.16 -17.48
C ALA A 101 -2.60 5.32 -18.07
N ILE A 102 -3.06 5.69 -19.25
CA ILE A 102 -4.20 5.10 -19.93
C ILE A 102 -3.69 4.51 -21.24
N GLY A 103 -3.50 3.19 -21.21
CA GLY A 103 -3.22 2.35 -22.36
C GLY A 103 -4.44 2.23 -23.26
N VAL A 104 -4.39 2.76 -24.48
CA VAL A 104 -5.47 2.55 -25.46
C VAL A 104 -4.89 1.77 -26.63
N THR A 105 -5.32 0.51 -26.79
CA THR A 105 -5.12 -0.43 -27.93
C THR A 105 -5.13 -1.88 -27.43
N ASP A 106 -5.27 -2.85 -28.32
CA ASP A 106 -5.10 -4.29 -28.01
C ASP A 106 -3.65 -4.69 -27.66
N SER A 107 -2.68 -3.78 -27.78
CA SER A 107 -1.25 -4.09 -27.78
C SER A 107 -0.45 -3.10 -26.93
N VAL A 108 -0.93 -2.80 -25.73
CA VAL A 108 -0.27 -1.88 -24.80
C VAL A 108 0.98 -2.49 -24.16
N ASN A 109 2.04 -1.71 -24.03
CA ASN A 109 3.20 -2.07 -23.22
C ASN A 109 2.99 -1.58 -21.77
N GLU A 110 2.38 -2.46 -20.97
CA GLU A 110 2.03 -2.18 -19.57
C GLU A 110 3.24 -1.85 -18.70
N LYS A 111 4.43 -2.41 -19.01
CA LYS A 111 5.64 -2.16 -18.22
C LYS A 111 6.07 -0.70 -18.30
N GLU A 112 5.98 -0.09 -19.47
CA GLU A 112 6.25 1.34 -19.63
C GLU A 112 5.15 2.19 -18.96
N LEU A 113 3.88 1.82 -19.09
CA LEU A 113 2.82 2.55 -18.38
C LEU A 113 3.02 2.54 -16.86
N ARG A 114 3.41 1.39 -16.29
CA ARG A 114 3.73 1.25 -14.86
C ARG A 114 4.98 2.05 -14.45
N SER A 115 5.97 2.25 -15.34
CA SER A 115 7.13 3.11 -15.01
C SER A 115 6.77 4.60 -14.96
N ILE A 116 5.65 5.00 -15.58
CA ILE A 116 5.18 6.38 -15.66
C ILE A 116 4.08 6.70 -14.64
N ALA A 117 3.13 5.79 -14.43
CA ALA A 117 2.00 5.99 -13.53
C ALA A 117 2.41 6.12 -12.05
N SER A 118 1.56 6.76 -11.25
CA SER A 118 1.68 6.72 -9.79
C SER A 118 1.22 5.35 -9.25
N GLU A 119 1.85 4.88 -8.17
CA GLU A 119 1.30 3.76 -7.42
C GLU A 119 0.04 4.21 -6.64
N PRO A 120 -0.95 3.32 -6.45
CA PRO A 120 -1.00 1.93 -6.89
C PRO A 120 -1.47 1.80 -8.35
N PHE A 121 -0.80 0.93 -9.14
CA PHE A 121 -1.10 0.76 -10.57
C PHE A 121 -2.53 0.35 -10.86
N ARG A 122 -3.18 -0.43 -9.98
CA ARG A 122 -4.58 -0.85 -10.17
C ARG A 122 -5.59 0.31 -10.26
N THR A 123 -5.23 1.49 -9.78
CA THR A 123 -6.07 2.70 -9.88
C THR A 123 -5.48 3.78 -10.77
N HIS A 124 -4.29 3.55 -11.34
CA HIS A 124 -3.54 4.55 -12.10
C HIS A 124 -3.04 4.06 -13.46
N VAL A 125 -3.14 2.76 -13.72
CA VAL A 125 -2.87 2.15 -15.02
C VAL A 125 -4.17 1.52 -15.50
N PHE A 126 -4.66 2.01 -16.63
CA PHE A 126 -5.89 1.52 -17.24
C PHE A 126 -5.57 1.02 -18.63
N LEU A 127 -5.95 -0.22 -18.92
CA LEU A 127 -5.81 -0.83 -20.23
C LEU A 127 -7.20 -0.87 -20.88
N LEU A 128 -7.35 -0.09 -21.94
CA LEU A 128 -8.58 0.05 -22.70
C LEU A 128 -8.37 -0.54 -24.08
N LYS A 129 -9.39 -1.23 -24.57
CA LYS A 129 -9.35 -1.82 -25.90
C LYS A 129 -9.37 -0.75 -26.99
N ASP A 130 -10.26 0.22 -26.81
CA ASP A 130 -10.53 1.31 -27.73
C ASP A 130 -10.92 2.59 -26.96
N PHE A 131 -11.17 3.67 -27.71
CA PHE A 131 -11.55 4.96 -27.15
C PHE A 131 -13.00 4.99 -26.63
N ASP A 132 -13.87 4.05 -27.02
CA ASP A 132 -15.25 3.98 -26.51
C ASP A 132 -15.27 3.57 -25.03
N ASP A 133 -14.32 2.72 -24.63
CA ASP A 133 -14.11 2.35 -23.23
C ASP A 133 -13.62 3.52 -22.35
N LEU A 134 -13.14 4.62 -22.95
CA LEU A 134 -12.74 5.82 -22.19
C LEU A 134 -13.93 6.45 -21.47
N ALA A 135 -15.15 6.33 -22.02
CA ALA A 135 -16.36 6.80 -21.36
C ALA A 135 -16.66 6.01 -20.07
N LYS A 136 -16.36 4.69 -20.05
CA LYS A 136 -16.44 3.85 -18.85
C LYS A 136 -15.36 4.24 -17.86
N LEU A 137 -14.15 4.52 -18.33
CA LEU A 137 -13.06 4.98 -17.47
C LEU A 137 -13.42 6.31 -16.79
N LYS A 138 -14.00 7.25 -17.54
CA LYS A 138 -14.51 8.51 -16.97
C LYS A 138 -15.48 8.22 -15.83
N GLN A 139 -16.43 7.31 -16.01
CA GLN A 139 -17.33 6.90 -14.93
C GLN A 139 -16.57 6.25 -13.77
N LEU A 140 -15.58 5.40 -14.00
CA LEU A 140 -14.79 4.81 -12.93
C LEU A 140 -14.00 5.85 -12.13
N ILE A 141 -13.30 6.77 -12.80
CA ILE A 141 -12.49 7.81 -12.16
C ILE A 141 -13.39 8.84 -11.44
N THR A 142 -14.55 9.18 -12.01
CA THR A 142 -15.48 10.16 -11.39
C THR A 142 -16.45 9.55 -10.37
N ALA A 143 -16.87 8.30 -10.54
CA ALA A 143 -17.79 7.60 -9.63
C ALA A 143 -17.08 6.91 -8.46
N LYS A 144 -15.82 6.46 -8.62
CA LYS A 144 -15.00 5.97 -7.49
C LYS A 144 -14.47 7.09 -6.59
N GLY A 145 -15.06 8.30 -6.62
CA GLY A 145 -14.58 9.43 -5.84
C GLY A 145 -14.11 8.99 -4.45
N ASN A 146 -12.79 9.06 -4.19
CA ASN A 146 -12.17 8.69 -2.91
C ASN A 146 -12.74 7.44 -2.20
N ASP A 147 -13.13 6.38 -2.91
CA ASP A 147 -13.54 5.12 -2.24
C ASP A 147 -12.31 4.35 -1.75
N TYR A 148 -11.93 4.66 -0.52
CA TYR A 148 -10.82 4.04 0.19
C TYR A 148 -11.22 2.77 0.96
N SER A 149 -12.46 2.29 0.81
CA SER A 149 -12.98 1.13 1.53
C SER A 149 -12.54 -0.21 0.94
N GLU A 150 -12.13 -0.22 -0.34
CA GLU A 150 -11.56 -1.38 -1.02
C GLU A 150 -10.25 -1.83 -0.34
N CYS A 151 -10.14 -3.14 -0.08
CA CYS A 151 -9.01 -3.72 0.64
C CYS A 151 -7.79 -3.93 -0.26
N GLY A 152 -6.61 -4.05 0.37
CA GLY A 152 -5.40 -4.53 -0.28
C GLY A 152 -4.81 -3.58 -1.31
N ILE A 153 -5.14 -2.29 -1.22
CA ILE A 153 -4.57 -1.27 -2.10
C ILE A 153 -3.51 -0.50 -1.29
N ALA A 154 -2.24 -0.73 -1.61
CA ALA A 154 -1.09 -0.05 -1.03
C ALA A 154 -0.95 1.39 -1.58
N GLY A 155 -0.13 2.20 -0.93
CA GLY A 155 0.35 3.47 -1.47
C GLY A 155 1.58 3.28 -2.36
N ASP A 156 2.47 4.28 -2.37
CA ASP A 156 3.78 4.18 -3.02
C ASP A 156 4.74 3.36 -2.14
N THR A 157 5.01 2.14 -2.58
CA THR A 157 5.82 1.17 -1.86
C THR A 157 7.30 1.20 -2.27
N GLN A 158 7.63 1.76 -3.43
CA GLN A 158 8.98 1.77 -4.01
C GLN A 158 9.67 0.38 -4.10
N LEU A 159 8.91 -0.71 -4.03
CA LEU A 159 9.47 -2.05 -4.02
C LEU A 159 10.05 -2.43 -5.39
N ARG A 160 11.11 -3.23 -5.38
CA ARG A 160 11.72 -3.75 -6.61
C ARG A 160 10.82 -4.82 -7.25
N ASN A 161 10.89 -4.92 -8.58
CA ASN A 161 10.14 -5.91 -9.35
C ASN A 161 10.43 -7.35 -8.88
N ASP A 162 9.36 -8.16 -8.80
CA ASP A 162 9.41 -9.53 -8.28
C ASP A 162 10.27 -10.51 -9.12
N ASP A 163 10.62 -10.14 -10.35
CA ASP A 163 11.35 -10.98 -11.33
C ASP A 163 12.87 -10.81 -11.29
N ASP A 164 13.41 -10.03 -10.36
CA ASP A 164 14.86 -9.89 -10.19
C ASP A 164 15.44 -11.17 -9.56
N GLU A 165 15.94 -12.10 -10.38
CA GLU A 165 16.50 -13.38 -9.92
C GLU A 165 17.74 -13.21 -9.03
N ASN A 166 18.42 -12.05 -9.10
CA ASN A 166 19.54 -11.69 -8.21
C ASN A 166 19.11 -11.17 -6.83
N PHE A 167 17.81 -11.24 -6.52
CA PHE A 167 17.28 -10.80 -5.23
C PHE A 167 17.76 -11.66 -4.06
N GLY A 168 18.79 -11.17 -3.36
CA GLY A 168 19.06 -11.45 -1.95
C GLY A 168 18.23 -10.51 -1.06
N SER A 169 17.80 -10.99 0.12
CA SER A 169 17.04 -10.16 1.07
C SER A 169 17.74 -8.81 1.28
N VAL A 170 17.05 -7.72 0.97
CA VAL A 170 17.55 -6.36 1.22
C VAL A 170 17.40 -6.07 2.71
N SER A 171 18.40 -5.44 3.34
CA SER A 171 18.25 -4.90 4.70
C SER A 171 17.06 -3.92 4.71
N GLY A 172 16.16 -4.02 5.68
CA GLY A 172 14.94 -3.21 5.71
C GLY A 172 15.19 -1.72 5.47
N GLU A 173 14.26 -1.09 4.75
CA GLU A 173 14.30 0.32 4.37
C GLU A 173 13.10 1.06 4.96
N GLU A 174 13.18 2.39 5.04
CA GLU A 174 12.05 3.22 5.46
C GLU A 174 10.93 3.16 4.42
N ALA A 175 9.71 2.85 4.85
CA ALA A 175 8.54 2.87 3.98
C ALA A 175 8.09 4.32 3.77
N LYS A 176 7.63 4.71 2.57
CA LYS A 176 7.03 6.04 2.39
C LYS A 176 5.76 6.22 3.25
N PRO A 177 5.42 7.46 3.66
CA PRO A 177 4.14 7.75 4.30
C PRO A 177 2.97 7.22 3.47
N GLY A 178 2.13 6.37 4.07
CA GLY A 178 0.98 5.77 3.38
C GLY A 178 1.26 4.58 2.47
N ALA A 179 2.52 4.12 2.36
CA ALA A 179 2.86 2.91 1.60
C ALA A 179 2.02 1.70 2.06
N TRP A 180 1.85 1.57 3.39
CA TRP A 180 1.12 0.46 4.03
C TRP A 180 -0.07 0.97 4.85
N PRO A 181 -1.17 1.40 4.21
CA PRO A 181 -2.25 2.16 4.85
C PRO A 181 -3.10 1.34 5.84
N TRP A 182 -2.90 0.04 5.90
CA TRP A 182 -3.53 -0.84 6.90
C TRP A 182 -2.70 -1.02 8.17
N GLN A 183 -1.49 -0.47 8.22
CA GLN A 183 -0.60 -0.62 9.36
C GLN A 183 -1.23 0.04 10.60
N ALA A 184 -1.29 -0.72 11.69
CA ALA A 184 -1.85 -0.30 12.96
C ALA A 184 -0.75 -0.30 14.04
N ALA A 185 -0.49 0.83 14.67
CA ALA A 185 0.38 0.91 15.84
C ALA A 185 -0.46 0.69 17.11
N ILE A 186 -0.10 -0.32 17.91
CA ILE A 186 -0.87 -0.74 19.08
C ILE A 186 -0.13 -0.30 20.34
N TYR A 187 -0.81 0.52 21.14
CA TYR A 187 -0.32 1.01 22.42
C TYR A 187 -1.11 0.37 23.55
N VAL A 188 -0.40 -0.12 24.56
CA VAL A 188 -0.98 -0.71 25.77
C VAL A 188 -0.47 0.06 26.98
N LYS A 189 -1.39 0.64 27.77
CA LYS A 189 -1.06 1.49 28.92
C LYS A 189 -0.08 2.62 28.59
N GLY A 190 -0.22 3.20 27.38
CA GLY A 190 0.61 4.30 26.88
C GLY A 190 1.89 3.88 26.18
N ASN A 191 2.33 2.62 26.30
CA ASN A 191 3.55 2.14 25.67
C ASN A 191 3.27 1.50 24.32
N PHE A 192 4.10 1.80 23.31
CA PHE A 192 4.07 1.07 22.05
C PHE A 192 4.38 -0.40 22.32
N ARG A 193 3.50 -1.28 21.86
CA ARG A 193 3.54 -2.71 22.17
C ARG A 193 3.80 -3.54 20.94
N CYS A 194 3.03 -3.33 19.88
CA CYS A 194 3.04 -4.17 18.68
C CYS A 194 2.52 -3.43 17.45
N GLY A 195 2.82 -3.96 16.27
CA GLY A 195 2.07 -3.68 15.05
C GLY A 195 0.84 -4.59 14.90
N GLY A 196 0.02 -4.26 13.90
CA GLY A 196 -1.11 -5.06 13.46
C GLY A 196 -1.64 -4.55 12.12
N ALA A 197 -2.67 -5.20 11.57
CA ALA A 197 -3.27 -4.82 10.30
C ALA A 197 -4.78 -4.58 10.42
N LEU A 198 -5.28 -3.50 9.82
CA LEU A 198 -6.70 -3.24 9.68
C LEU A 198 -7.30 -4.15 8.61
N ILE A 199 -8.19 -5.06 9.00
CA ILE A 199 -8.83 -6.05 8.10
C ILE A 199 -10.29 -5.71 7.79
N LYS A 200 -10.89 -4.80 8.57
CA LYS A 200 -12.18 -4.13 8.30
C LYS A 200 -12.16 -2.77 8.98
N GLY A 201 -13.07 -1.86 8.62
CA GLY A 201 -13.12 -0.50 9.16
C GLY A 201 -13.15 -0.38 10.70
N ASN A 202 -13.48 -1.43 11.45
CA ASN A 202 -13.41 -1.46 12.92
C ASN A 202 -12.76 -2.73 13.50
N TRP A 203 -11.97 -3.46 12.70
CA TRP A 203 -11.29 -4.69 13.13
C TRP A 203 -9.83 -4.67 12.74
N VAL A 204 -8.97 -4.79 13.75
CA VAL A 204 -7.53 -4.98 13.59
C VAL A 204 -7.16 -6.40 13.98
N ILE A 205 -6.29 -7.03 13.19
CA ILE A 205 -5.66 -8.30 13.50
C ILE A 205 -4.24 -8.05 13.99
N THR A 206 -3.81 -8.79 15.00
CA THR A 206 -2.48 -8.74 15.60
C THR A 206 -2.22 -10.09 16.27
N VAL A 207 -1.18 -10.23 17.08
CA VAL A 207 -0.86 -11.47 17.81
C VAL A 207 -1.26 -11.39 19.28
N ALA A 208 -1.37 -12.55 19.93
CA ALA A 208 -1.89 -12.63 21.29
C ALA A 208 -0.85 -12.23 22.34
N HIS A 209 0.43 -12.54 22.10
CA HIS A 209 1.50 -12.27 23.06
C HIS A 209 1.66 -10.79 23.41
N CYS A 210 1.27 -9.87 22.51
CA CYS A 210 1.22 -8.43 22.77
C CYS A 210 0.44 -8.06 24.05
N PHE A 211 -0.47 -8.91 24.51
CA PHE A 211 -1.31 -8.66 25.67
C PHE A 211 -0.90 -9.46 26.91
N PHE A 212 0.24 -10.18 26.85
CA PHE A 212 0.67 -11.06 27.93
C PHE A 212 1.63 -10.40 28.93
N TYR A 213 2.33 -9.33 28.58
CA TYR A 213 3.42 -8.79 29.42
C TYR A 213 2.96 -7.78 30.49
N ASP A 214 1.85 -7.07 30.28
CA ASP A 214 1.41 -5.97 31.16
C ASP A 214 0.45 -6.36 32.28
N GLY A 215 0.53 -7.60 32.76
CA GLY A 215 -0.46 -8.14 33.70
C GLY A 215 -1.86 -8.24 33.06
N ALA A 216 -2.92 -7.88 33.79
CA ALA A 216 -4.27 -7.88 33.23
C ALA A 216 -4.49 -6.65 32.33
N VAL A 217 -4.57 -6.87 31.01
CA VAL A 217 -4.90 -5.83 30.03
C VAL A 217 -6.42 -5.76 29.83
N LYS A 218 -7.02 -4.60 30.09
CA LYS A 218 -8.43 -4.32 29.80
C LYS A 218 -8.55 -3.57 28.47
N PRO A 219 -9.69 -3.65 27.75
CA PRO A 219 -9.86 -2.93 26.48
C PRO A 219 -9.63 -1.41 26.58
N LYS A 220 -9.92 -0.80 27.74
CA LYS A 220 -9.68 0.63 27.99
C LYS A 220 -8.18 1.01 27.99
N ASP A 221 -7.31 0.03 28.23
CA ASP A 221 -5.87 0.23 28.29
C ASP A 221 -5.22 0.18 26.89
N VAL A 222 -6.00 -0.14 25.84
CA VAL A 222 -5.50 -0.36 24.48
C VAL A 222 -5.96 0.76 23.55
N ILE A 223 -4.99 1.43 22.92
CA ILE A 223 -5.19 2.40 21.85
C ILE A 223 -4.58 1.84 20.57
N VAL A 224 -5.34 1.92 19.49
CA VAL A 224 -4.86 1.59 18.15
C VAL A 224 -4.75 2.89 17.37
N ARG A 225 -3.58 3.18 16.86
CA ARG A 225 -3.31 4.34 16.00
C ARG A 225 -3.17 3.88 14.54
N MET A 226 -4.04 4.38 13.68
CA MET A 226 -3.99 4.19 12.23
C MET A 226 -3.39 5.42 11.55
N GLY A 227 -2.83 5.27 10.34
CA GLY A 227 -2.26 6.40 9.58
C GLY A 227 -0.94 6.92 10.16
N GLU A 228 -0.34 6.17 11.06
CA GLU A 228 0.95 6.44 11.70
C GLU A 228 2.10 6.09 10.76
N HIS A 229 3.14 6.94 10.71
CA HIS A 229 4.37 6.69 9.98
C HIS A 229 5.60 6.91 10.89
N ASN A 230 5.73 8.06 11.54
CA ASN A 230 6.71 8.29 12.62
C ASN A 230 6.05 8.37 14.02
N ARG A 231 6.27 7.34 14.85
CA ARG A 231 5.61 7.17 16.16
C ARG A 231 5.79 8.32 17.16
N PHE A 232 6.73 9.21 16.92
CA PHE A 232 7.09 10.36 17.76
C PHE A 232 6.71 11.71 17.14
N LYS A 233 6.07 11.74 15.96
CA LYS A 233 5.59 12.95 15.30
C LYS A 233 4.08 12.84 15.07
N GLU A 234 3.41 13.99 14.98
CA GLU A 234 2.02 14.07 14.55
C GLU A 234 2.00 14.68 13.14
N GLU A 235 1.67 13.86 12.16
CA GLU A 235 1.75 14.16 10.73
C GLU A 235 0.37 14.53 10.15
N GLY A 236 -0.69 14.43 10.96
CA GLY A 236 -2.05 14.87 10.68
C GLY A 236 -2.97 13.77 10.12
N ALA A 237 -2.44 12.57 9.88
CA ALA A 237 -3.18 11.42 9.36
C ALA A 237 -3.64 10.45 10.48
N GLU A 238 -3.09 10.63 11.69
CA GLU A 238 -3.20 9.69 12.79
C GLU A 238 -4.62 9.62 13.34
N GLN A 239 -5.12 8.40 13.50
CA GLN A 239 -6.41 8.14 14.13
C GLN A 239 -6.21 7.27 15.37
N ASN A 240 -6.18 7.91 16.53
CA ASN A 240 -6.10 7.23 17.83
C ASN A 240 -7.49 6.72 18.24
N ILE A 241 -7.70 5.41 18.20
CA ILE A 241 -8.99 4.78 18.50
C ILE A 241 -8.82 3.74 19.61
N GLY A 242 -9.56 3.91 20.71
CA GLY A 242 -9.56 2.94 21.80
C GLY A 242 -10.19 1.59 21.41
N ALA A 243 -9.74 0.52 22.04
CA ALA A 243 -10.34 -0.80 21.86
C ALA A 243 -11.70 -0.91 22.56
N LYS A 244 -12.70 -1.45 21.85
CA LYS A 244 -13.97 -1.92 22.43
C LYS A 244 -13.82 -3.31 23.03
N LYS A 245 -13.06 -4.18 22.35
CA LYS A 245 -12.80 -5.55 22.79
C LYS A 245 -11.47 -6.03 22.24
N VAL A 246 -10.71 -6.72 23.07
CA VAL A 246 -9.56 -7.54 22.66
C VAL A 246 -9.99 -9.00 22.76
N ILE A 247 -9.78 -9.75 21.68
CA ILE A 247 -10.18 -11.16 21.55
C ILE A 247 -8.94 -11.97 21.22
N LEU A 248 -8.38 -12.62 22.22
CA LEU A 248 -7.30 -13.57 22.04
C LEU A 248 -7.83 -14.85 21.40
N HIS A 249 -7.01 -15.52 20.60
CA HIS A 249 -7.32 -16.86 20.14
C HIS A 249 -7.47 -17.82 21.34
N PRO A 250 -8.49 -18.69 21.39
CA PRO A 250 -8.73 -19.54 22.56
C PRO A 250 -7.56 -20.44 22.96
N ASN A 251 -6.74 -20.83 21.98
CA ASN A 251 -5.58 -21.68 22.17
C ASN A 251 -4.26 -20.89 22.28
N ALA A 252 -4.33 -19.56 22.43
CA ALA A 252 -3.15 -18.75 22.69
C ALA A 252 -2.81 -18.82 24.19
N THR A 253 -1.63 -19.35 24.52
CA THR A 253 -1.20 -19.62 25.89
C THR A 253 0.01 -18.78 26.29
N ARG A 254 0.01 -18.27 27.53
CA ARG A 254 1.05 -17.39 28.09
C ARG A 254 2.41 -18.08 28.32
N GLY A 255 2.40 -19.37 28.67
CA GLY A 255 3.58 -20.12 29.13
C GLY A 255 4.19 -21.10 28.13
N ASN A 256 3.50 -21.37 27.03
CA ASN A 256 4.04 -22.11 25.88
C ASN A 256 3.52 -21.37 24.65
N LEU A 257 4.37 -20.56 24.04
CA LEU A 257 4.01 -19.78 22.85
C LEU A 257 3.91 -20.75 21.68
N ASN A 258 2.79 -21.47 21.64
CA ASN A 258 2.44 -22.38 20.59
C ASN A 258 2.20 -21.53 19.34
N ILE A 259 3.26 -21.34 18.55
CA ILE A 259 3.39 -20.33 17.48
C ILE A 259 2.23 -20.43 16.47
N GLY A 260 1.65 -21.63 16.33
CA GLY A 260 0.49 -21.86 15.49
C GLY A 260 -0.82 -21.21 15.95
N ASN A 261 -0.91 -20.59 17.13
CA ASN A 261 -2.15 -19.98 17.65
C ASN A 261 -1.96 -18.57 18.21
N ASP A 262 -0.80 -17.96 18.00
CA ASP A 262 -0.48 -16.63 18.49
C ASP A 262 -1.18 -15.55 17.64
N LEU A 263 -2.46 -15.34 17.94
CA LEU A 263 -3.37 -14.52 17.16
C LEU A 263 -4.37 -13.80 18.06
N ALA A 264 -4.63 -12.53 17.77
CA ALA A 264 -5.65 -11.73 18.45
C ALA A 264 -6.39 -10.82 17.46
N LEU A 265 -7.60 -10.44 17.86
CA LEU A 265 -8.41 -9.44 17.17
C LEU A 265 -8.76 -8.31 18.12
N ILE A 266 -8.61 -7.08 17.65
CA ILE A 266 -9.07 -5.88 18.34
C ILE A 266 -10.28 -5.34 17.58
N ARG A 267 -11.42 -5.22 18.27
CA ARG A 267 -12.56 -4.45 17.77
C ARG A 267 -12.44 -3.02 18.27
N LEU A 268 -12.41 -2.06 17.35
CA LEU A 268 -12.32 -0.64 17.66
C LEU A 268 -13.65 -0.10 18.22
N LYS A 269 -13.58 0.96 19.05
CA LYS A 269 -14.78 1.66 19.57
C LYS A 269 -15.62 2.28 18.46
N HIS A 270 -14.96 2.91 17.49
CA HIS A 270 -15.57 3.50 16.30
C HIS A 270 -14.83 2.99 15.05
N ALA A 271 -15.49 3.07 13.90
CA ALA A 271 -14.83 2.76 12.64
C ALA A 271 -13.81 3.86 12.30
N VAL A 272 -12.73 3.48 11.62
CA VAL A 272 -11.77 4.42 11.04
C VAL A 272 -12.46 5.29 9.98
N LYS A 273 -11.91 6.48 9.75
CA LYS A 273 -12.19 7.26 8.55
C LYS A 273 -11.22 6.81 7.47
N PHE A 274 -11.72 6.21 6.41
CA PHE A 274 -10.87 5.77 5.30
C PHE A 274 -10.27 6.98 4.56
N SER A 275 -9.01 6.85 4.15
CA SER A 275 -8.24 7.86 3.44
C SER A 275 -7.14 7.16 2.61
N PRO A 276 -6.34 7.87 1.80
CA PRO A 276 -5.17 7.27 1.15
C PRO A 276 -4.21 6.60 2.14
N LEU A 277 -4.15 7.12 3.37
CA LEU A 277 -3.22 6.71 4.42
C LEU A 277 -3.84 5.70 5.42
N VAL A 278 -5.16 5.47 5.34
CA VAL A 278 -5.89 4.55 6.22
C VAL A 278 -6.84 3.70 5.40
N ARG A 279 -6.48 2.44 5.15
CA ARG A 279 -7.23 1.46 4.34
C ARG A 279 -7.19 0.09 4.97
N THR A 280 -7.99 -0.84 4.45
CA THR A 280 -7.92 -2.24 4.90
C THR A 280 -6.95 -3.06 4.05
N VAL A 281 -6.32 -4.07 4.63
CA VAL A 281 -5.64 -5.14 3.90
C VAL A 281 -6.64 -6.27 3.62
N CYS A 282 -6.49 -6.97 2.50
CA CYS A 282 -7.31 -8.13 2.24
C CYS A 282 -6.91 -9.31 3.14
N LEU A 283 -7.86 -10.19 3.41
CA LEU A 283 -7.59 -11.52 3.96
C LEU A 283 -7.48 -12.51 2.80
N PRO A 284 -6.55 -13.47 2.83
CA PRO A 284 -6.38 -14.44 1.76
C PRO A 284 -7.63 -15.32 1.62
N GLU A 285 -7.93 -15.77 0.41
CA GLU A 285 -9.00 -16.74 0.21
C GLU A 285 -8.52 -18.17 0.50
N PRO A 286 -9.42 -19.08 0.94
CA PRO A 286 -9.04 -20.48 1.15
C PRO A 286 -8.50 -21.17 -0.12
N THR A 287 -9.02 -20.76 -1.28
CA THR A 287 -8.67 -21.21 -2.63
C THR A 287 -7.35 -20.65 -3.14
N ASP A 288 -6.80 -19.61 -2.51
CA ASP A 288 -5.50 -19.08 -2.88
C ASP A 288 -4.39 -20.06 -2.49
N VAL A 289 -4.01 -20.87 -3.47
CA VAL A 289 -2.84 -21.76 -3.47
C VAL A 289 -1.53 -20.99 -3.69
N PHE A 290 -1.61 -19.69 -3.98
CA PHE A 290 -0.46 -18.88 -4.40
C PHE A 290 0.30 -18.18 -3.27
N TYR A 291 -0.33 -17.87 -2.13
CA TYR A 291 0.31 -17.03 -1.10
C TYR A 291 1.47 -17.68 -0.34
N VAL A 292 1.54 -19.01 -0.29
CA VAL A 292 2.56 -19.75 0.48
C VAL A 292 3.26 -20.78 -0.40
N ARG A 293 3.80 -20.32 -1.54
CA ARG A 293 4.76 -21.10 -2.34
C ARG A 293 6.18 -20.64 -2.00
N PRO A 294 7.13 -21.57 -1.76
CA PRO A 294 8.54 -21.22 -1.58
C PRO A 294 9.08 -20.36 -2.72
N ARG A 295 10.11 -19.55 -2.45
CA ARG A 295 10.80 -18.63 -3.36
C ARG A 295 9.99 -17.44 -3.85
N LYS A 296 8.71 -17.37 -3.52
CA LYS A 296 7.88 -16.20 -3.82
C LYS A 296 8.11 -15.08 -2.81
N THR A 297 8.03 -13.86 -3.31
CA THR A 297 8.27 -12.65 -2.55
C THR A 297 7.11 -12.32 -1.62
N CYS A 298 7.43 -11.85 -0.43
CA CYS A 298 6.52 -11.20 0.50
C CYS A 298 7.20 -9.98 1.09
N VAL A 299 6.38 -9.13 1.72
CA VAL A 299 6.86 -7.94 2.39
C VAL A 299 6.48 -8.01 3.84
N VAL A 300 7.39 -7.56 4.70
CA VAL A 300 7.12 -7.34 6.10
C VAL A 300 7.18 -5.85 6.35
N ALA A 301 6.14 -5.31 6.98
CA ALA A 301 6.06 -3.89 7.32
C ALA A 301 5.73 -3.72 8.81
N GLY A 302 6.48 -2.84 9.48
CA GLY A 302 6.34 -2.60 10.91
C GLY A 302 7.38 -1.68 11.50
N TRP A 303 7.24 -1.43 12.80
CA TRP A 303 8.19 -0.65 13.59
C TRP A 303 9.07 -1.57 14.45
N GLY A 304 9.23 -2.85 14.07
CA GLY A 304 10.13 -3.75 14.78
C GLY A 304 11.56 -3.25 14.74
N SER A 305 12.42 -3.77 15.61
CA SER A 305 13.81 -3.32 15.68
C SER A 305 14.64 -3.85 14.52
N SER A 306 15.40 -2.96 13.89
CA SER A 306 16.43 -3.29 12.89
C SER A 306 17.83 -3.43 13.52
N GLN A 307 17.96 -3.20 14.84
CA GLN A 307 19.25 -3.24 15.53
C GLN A 307 19.67 -4.69 15.81
N LYS A 308 20.89 -5.05 15.39
CA LYS A 308 21.55 -6.29 15.79
C LYS A 308 22.06 -6.13 17.22
N VAL A 309 21.41 -6.77 18.18
CA VAL A 309 21.95 -6.88 19.54
C VAL A 309 22.69 -8.21 19.64
N SER A 310 23.80 -8.25 20.40
CA SER A 310 24.57 -9.47 20.67
C SER A 310 23.67 -10.59 21.20
N SER A 311 24.10 -11.84 20.99
CA SER A 311 23.37 -13.10 21.15
C SER A 311 22.64 -13.36 22.48
N ASP A 312 22.80 -12.48 23.47
CA ASP A 312 22.22 -12.64 24.81
C ASP A 312 21.15 -11.58 25.16
N ASP A 313 20.87 -10.59 24.30
CA ASP A 313 19.93 -9.51 24.58
C ASP A 313 18.66 -9.52 23.70
N LEU A 314 17.54 -9.14 24.32
CA LEU A 314 16.25 -8.91 23.69
C LEU A 314 16.39 -7.90 22.54
N ALA A 315 15.57 -8.07 21.47
CA ALA A 315 15.54 -7.17 20.32
C ALA A 315 15.60 -5.69 20.75
N GLY A 316 16.38 -4.89 20.02
CA GLY A 316 16.57 -3.46 20.32
C GLY A 316 15.25 -2.66 20.33
N PRO A 317 15.28 -1.36 20.65
CA PRO A 317 14.08 -0.55 20.65
C PRO A 317 13.38 -0.58 19.28
N PRO A 318 12.04 -0.50 19.25
CA PRO A 318 11.29 -0.36 18.01
C PRO A 318 11.73 0.87 17.21
N ASN A 319 11.74 0.76 15.89
CA ASN A 319 12.06 1.88 15.00
C ASN A 319 11.04 3.02 15.16
N GLU A 320 11.51 4.26 14.99
CA GLU A 320 10.65 5.45 15.06
C GLU A 320 9.75 5.54 13.83
N VAL A 321 10.36 5.36 12.65
CA VAL A 321 9.76 5.42 11.33
C VAL A 321 9.37 4.01 10.88
N LEU A 322 8.22 3.88 10.20
CA LEU A 322 7.73 2.62 9.66
C LEU A 322 8.75 2.03 8.66
N GLN A 323 9.16 0.80 8.90
CA GLN A 323 10.08 0.06 8.03
C GLN A 323 9.32 -0.90 7.13
N GLN A 324 9.93 -1.23 5.99
CA GLN A 324 9.51 -2.30 5.11
C GLN A 324 10.70 -3.15 4.68
N ILE A 325 10.42 -4.41 4.39
CA ILE A 325 11.44 -5.32 3.86
C ILE A 325 10.82 -6.36 2.94
N GLN A 326 11.41 -6.51 1.76
CA GLN A 326 11.06 -7.53 0.79
C GLN A 326 11.89 -8.80 1.07
N MET A 327 11.24 -9.95 1.16
CA MET A 327 11.87 -11.24 1.47
C MET A 327 11.23 -12.39 0.70
N LYS A 328 11.92 -13.54 0.61
CA LYS A 328 11.41 -14.74 -0.05
C LYS A 328 10.89 -15.74 0.98
N PHE A 329 9.74 -16.34 0.70
CA PHE A 329 9.23 -17.47 1.48
C PHE A 329 10.16 -18.68 1.37
N VAL A 330 10.43 -19.31 2.50
CA VAL A 330 11.07 -20.63 2.57
C VAL A 330 10.06 -21.70 2.97
N SER A 331 10.41 -22.98 2.75
CA SER A 331 9.54 -24.07 3.15
C SER A 331 9.44 -24.15 4.67
N GLN A 332 8.37 -24.76 5.19
CA GLN A 332 8.22 -24.96 6.63
C GLN A 332 9.34 -25.84 7.20
N ARG A 333 9.90 -26.75 6.40
CA ARG A 333 11.04 -27.59 6.80
C ARG A 333 12.28 -26.73 7.00
N ASP A 334 12.65 -25.95 5.98
CA ASP A 334 13.87 -25.12 6.04
C ASP A 334 13.76 -24.05 7.14
N CYS A 335 12.55 -23.52 7.36
CA CYS A 335 12.26 -22.62 8.48
C CYS A 335 12.42 -23.30 9.83
N ARG A 336 11.90 -24.53 10.04
CA ARG A 336 12.05 -25.25 11.32
C ARG A 336 13.49 -25.62 11.65
N GLU A 337 14.26 -25.98 10.63
CA GLU A 337 15.65 -26.42 10.80
C GLU A 337 16.60 -25.26 11.11
N ASN A 338 16.23 -24.02 10.78
CA ASN A 338 17.11 -22.84 10.85
C ASN A 338 16.44 -21.63 11.56
N ALA A 339 15.30 -21.82 12.21
CA ALA A 339 14.65 -20.76 12.99
C ALA A 339 15.36 -20.57 14.33
N THR A 340 15.48 -19.32 14.74
CA THR A 340 16.11 -18.89 15.98
C THR A 340 15.05 -18.34 16.95
N ASN A 341 15.22 -18.62 18.24
CA ASN A 341 14.29 -18.23 19.30
C ASN A 341 14.57 -16.81 19.77
N ALA A 342 13.86 -15.80 19.25
CA ALA A 342 13.82 -14.48 19.88
C ALA A 342 12.46 -13.82 19.71
N ALA A 343 12.10 -12.96 20.67
CA ALA A 343 10.84 -12.22 20.64
C ALA A 343 10.96 -11.04 19.66
N ALA A 344 10.12 -11.03 18.62
CA ALA A 344 10.03 -9.92 17.68
C ALA A 344 8.78 -9.09 17.98
N ILE A 345 8.87 -7.77 17.78
CA ILE A 345 7.69 -6.91 17.72
C ILE A 345 6.84 -7.36 16.52
N THR A 346 5.53 -7.43 16.70
CA THR A 346 4.63 -7.92 15.65
C THR A 346 4.64 -7.02 14.41
N GLU A 347 4.90 -7.62 13.26
CA GLU A 347 4.89 -7.02 11.93
C GLU A 347 3.93 -7.79 11.02
N ASN A 348 3.43 -7.15 9.97
CA ASN A 348 2.49 -7.80 9.06
C ASN A 348 3.26 -8.42 7.89
N VAL A 349 3.12 -9.73 7.68
CA VAL A 349 3.57 -10.36 6.45
C VAL A 349 2.46 -10.24 5.44
N ILE A 350 2.73 -9.45 4.42
CA ILE A 350 1.80 -9.13 3.36
C ILE A 350 2.35 -9.62 2.03
N ARG A 351 1.45 -9.85 1.09
CA ARG A 351 1.83 -10.31 -0.23
C ARG A 351 0.85 -9.82 -1.28
N ARG A 352 1.43 -9.42 -2.41
CA ARG A 352 0.71 -9.08 -3.63
C ARG A 352 0.17 -10.34 -4.32
N SER A 353 -1.11 -10.27 -4.65
CA SER A 353 -1.88 -11.26 -5.40
C SER A 353 -1.69 -11.07 -6.91
N ILE A 354 -2.29 -11.94 -7.73
CA ILE A 354 -2.24 -11.86 -9.20
C ILE A 354 -3.00 -10.62 -9.71
N ASP A 355 -4.04 -10.19 -9.01
CA ASP A 355 -4.82 -8.98 -9.32
C ASP A 355 -4.23 -7.70 -8.71
N ASP A 356 -2.95 -7.73 -8.33
CA ASP A 356 -2.21 -6.66 -7.64
C ASP A 356 -2.77 -6.25 -6.27
N SER A 357 -3.73 -6.99 -5.70
CA SER A 357 -4.21 -6.74 -4.34
C SER A 357 -3.25 -7.30 -3.28
N TRP A 358 -3.09 -6.59 -2.16
CA TRP A 358 -2.28 -7.02 -1.02
C TRP A 358 -3.13 -7.74 0.02
N ALA A 359 -2.70 -8.94 0.38
CA ALA A 359 -3.30 -9.72 1.45
C ALA A 359 -2.33 -9.89 2.62
N VAL A 360 -2.84 -9.81 3.85
CA VAL A 360 -2.09 -10.21 5.05
C VAL A 360 -2.13 -11.72 5.19
N ILE A 361 -0.97 -12.36 5.12
CA ILE A 361 -0.84 -13.82 5.05
C ILE A 361 -0.18 -14.39 6.31
N GLY A 362 0.50 -13.54 7.07
CA GLY A 362 1.11 -13.87 8.34
C GLY A 362 1.24 -12.65 9.25
N LEU A 363 1.45 -12.91 10.53
CA LEU A 363 1.79 -11.89 11.52
C LEU A 363 3.07 -12.36 12.23
N SER A 364 4.01 -11.46 12.43
CA SER A 364 5.28 -11.77 13.11
C SER A 364 4.98 -12.16 14.56
N SER A 365 5.34 -13.39 14.88
CA SER A 365 5.16 -13.97 16.22
C SER A 365 6.50 -14.04 16.93
N TRP A 366 7.55 -14.54 16.26
CA TRP A 366 8.92 -14.73 16.79
C TRP A 366 9.98 -14.54 15.70
N GLY A 367 11.16 -14.04 16.04
CA GLY A 367 12.34 -13.95 15.17
C GLY A 367 13.53 -13.25 15.83
N ASP A 368 14.75 -13.75 15.56
CA ASP A 368 16.03 -13.20 16.04
C ASP A 368 16.66 -12.28 14.99
N GLY A 369 16.38 -10.99 15.17
CA GLY A 369 16.72 -9.94 14.21
C GLY A 369 15.91 -10.08 12.92
N CYS A 370 15.16 -9.04 12.54
CA CYS A 370 14.47 -9.06 11.25
C CYS A 370 15.48 -9.19 10.12
N ALA A 371 15.33 -10.24 9.31
CA ALA A 371 16.09 -10.51 8.08
C ALA A 371 17.62 -10.54 8.21
N THR A 372 18.14 -11.04 9.33
CA THR A 372 19.54 -11.46 9.40
C THR A 372 19.77 -12.58 8.39
N LYS A 373 20.73 -12.43 7.47
CA LYS A 373 21.09 -13.44 6.48
C LYS A 373 21.36 -14.78 7.18
N GLY A 374 20.59 -15.82 6.83
CA GLY A 374 20.70 -17.17 7.42
C GLY A 374 19.83 -17.43 8.65
N LYS A 375 19.07 -16.44 9.16
CA LYS A 375 18.08 -16.62 10.23
C LYS A 375 16.65 -16.43 9.68
N TYR A 376 15.71 -17.28 10.08
CA TYR A 376 14.31 -17.18 9.64
C TYR A 376 13.39 -16.67 10.76
N GLY A 377 12.53 -15.71 10.41
CA GLY A 377 11.40 -15.31 11.25
C GLY A 377 10.26 -16.32 11.16
N VAL A 378 9.55 -16.53 12.26
CA VAL A 378 8.39 -17.42 12.35
C VAL A 378 7.11 -16.59 12.47
N TYR A 379 6.17 -16.88 11.59
CA TYR A 379 4.94 -16.11 11.42
C TYR A 379 3.70 -16.98 11.62
N THR A 380 2.68 -16.44 12.31
CA THR A 380 1.39 -17.11 12.48
C THR A 380 0.69 -17.22 11.12
N ARG A 381 0.52 -18.44 10.59
CA ARG A 381 -0.08 -18.68 9.26
C ARG A 381 -1.58 -18.39 9.27
N LEU A 382 -2.00 -17.25 8.71
CA LEU A 382 -3.40 -16.81 8.78
C LEU A 382 -4.39 -17.73 8.06
N LYS A 383 -3.96 -18.44 7.01
CA LYS A 383 -4.80 -19.41 6.27
C LYS A 383 -5.47 -20.43 7.20
N SER A 384 -4.76 -20.89 8.23
CA SER A 384 -5.26 -21.87 9.21
C SER A 384 -6.32 -21.28 10.16
N HIS A 385 -6.40 -19.95 10.28
CA HIS A 385 -7.31 -19.25 11.21
C HIS A 385 -8.43 -18.48 10.51
N LEU A 386 -8.51 -18.48 9.17
CA LEU A 386 -9.52 -17.72 8.41
C LEU A 386 -10.95 -17.99 8.91
N ARG A 387 -11.28 -19.25 9.22
CA ARG A 387 -12.60 -19.62 9.75
C ARG A 387 -12.89 -18.92 11.09
N TRP A 388 -11.90 -18.89 11.99
CA TRP A 388 -12.02 -18.23 13.28
C TRP A 388 -12.14 -16.70 13.12
N ILE A 389 -11.29 -16.11 12.27
CA ILE A 389 -11.28 -14.67 11.97
C ILE A 389 -12.65 -14.25 11.43
N LYS A 390 -13.12 -14.88 10.34
CA LYS A 390 -14.41 -14.57 9.71
C LYS A 390 -15.57 -14.72 10.68
N ARG A 391 -15.59 -15.78 11.50
CA ARG A 391 -16.65 -15.98 12.51
C ARG A 391 -16.71 -14.86 13.55
N LYS A 392 -15.56 -14.31 13.97
CA LYS A 392 -15.51 -13.22 14.95
C LYS A 392 -15.85 -11.86 14.33
N THR A 393 -15.44 -11.60 13.09
CA THR A 393 -15.60 -10.30 12.42
C THR A 393 -16.87 -10.15 11.60
N ASN A 394 -17.59 -11.25 11.29
CA ASN A 394 -18.87 -11.24 10.56
C ASN A 394 -20.12 -11.31 11.45
N ARG A 395 -19.97 -11.50 12.77
CA ARG A 395 -21.13 -11.52 13.67
C ARG A 395 -21.79 -10.13 13.69
N LYS A 396 -22.88 -9.96 12.93
CA LYS A 396 -23.86 -8.89 13.16
C LYS A 396 -24.24 -8.95 14.64
N SER A 397 -24.22 -7.82 15.33
CA SER A 397 -24.73 -7.73 16.69
C SER A 397 -26.19 -8.16 16.68
N SER A 398 -26.46 -9.41 17.05
CA SER A 398 -27.79 -9.88 17.36
C SER A 398 -28.27 -9.04 18.55
N LYS A 399 -28.97 -7.94 18.28
CA LYS A 399 -29.86 -7.34 19.27
C LYS A 399 -30.90 -8.43 19.56
N LYS A 400 -30.77 -9.09 20.71
CA LYS A 400 -31.91 -9.74 21.34
C LYS A 400 -32.84 -8.59 21.74
N ASN A 401 -33.86 -8.32 20.93
CA ASN A 401 -35.10 -7.83 21.49
C ASN A 401 -35.64 -9.01 22.30
N LYS A 402 -35.60 -8.88 23.63
CA LYS A 402 -36.49 -9.63 24.49
C LYS A 402 -37.76 -8.78 24.53
N ASP A 403 -38.85 -9.35 24.03
CA ASP A 403 -40.20 -8.96 24.40
C ASP A 403 -40.44 -9.22 25.89
#